data_AF-A0A2P5EWP2-F1
#
_entry.id   AF-A0A2P5EWP2-F1
#
_cell.length_a   1.000
_cell.length_b   1.000
_cell.length_c   1.000
_cell.angle_alpha   90.00
_cell.angle_beta   90.00
_cell.angle_gamma   90.00
#
_symmetry.space_group_name_H-M   'P 1'
#
loop_
_entity.id
_entity.type
_entity.pdbx_description
1 polymer ?
#
loop_
_entity_poly.entity_id
_entity_poly.type
_entity_poly.pdbx_seq_one_letter_code
_entity_poly.pdbx_strand_id
1 'polypeptide(L)'
;MRITGFALLTWTNAWKALDAIGIGDSLRQQHELLLGGGHEVRCVQRKLLLETLSNELPSGTIRYSSKVVAIEESGFFKLVHLADGTVIKTKV
;
A
#
# COMPACT_ATOMS: atom_id res chain seq x y z
N MET A 1 -12.28 -10.01 -5.91
CA MET A 1 -11.93 -8.57 -6.00
C MET A 1 -11.83 -8.19 -7.47
N ARG A 2 -12.80 -7.45 -8.01
CA ARG A 2 -12.70 -6.89 -9.38
C ARG A 2 -11.96 -5.55 -9.27
N ILE A 3 -10.71 -5.52 -9.68
CA ILE A 3 -9.90 -4.31 -9.86
C ILE A 3 -9.63 -4.14 -11.36
N THR A 4 -10.67 -3.77 -12.10
CA THR A 4 -10.50 -3.33 -13.49
C THR A 4 -10.11 -1.85 -13.50
N GLY A 5 -8.87 -1.57 -13.91
CA GLY A 5 -8.54 -0.47 -14.82
C GLY A 5 -8.59 0.98 -14.30
N PHE A 6 -7.88 1.30 -13.21
CA PHE A 6 -7.52 2.70 -12.95
C PHE A 6 -6.00 2.81 -12.77
N ALA A 7 -5.40 3.70 -13.55
CA ALA A 7 -4.01 4.07 -13.40
C ALA A 7 -3.91 5.33 -12.52
N LEU A 8 -2.87 5.40 -11.70
CA LEU A 8 -2.59 6.49 -10.78
C LEU A 8 -1.48 7.34 -11.38
N LEU A 9 -1.71 8.65 -11.48
CA LEU A 9 -0.63 9.59 -11.78
C LEU A 9 0.22 9.77 -10.53
N THR A 10 1.50 9.46 -10.66
CA THR A 10 2.49 9.57 -9.59
C THR A 10 3.43 10.73 -9.91
N TRP A 11 3.43 11.72 -9.02
CA TRP A 11 4.26 12.92 -9.11
C TRP A 11 5.64 12.68 -8.49
N THR A 12 6.55 13.64 -8.65
CA THR A 12 7.96 13.51 -8.24
C THR A 12 8.13 13.24 -6.75
N ASN A 13 7.32 13.85 -5.90
CA ASN A 13 7.33 13.57 -4.46
C ASN A 13 6.86 12.14 -4.13
N ALA A 14 5.90 11.61 -4.89
CA ALA A 14 5.45 10.22 -4.73
C ALA A 14 6.57 9.26 -5.14
N TRP A 15 7.27 9.50 -6.25
CA TRP A 15 8.43 8.69 -6.66
C TRP A 15 9.55 8.69 -5.62
N LYS A 16 9.88 9.86 -5.04
CA LYS A 16 10.84 9.93 -3.92
C LYS A 16 10.43 9.09 -2.71
N ALA A 17 9.13 9.06 -2.37
CA ALA A 17 8.63 8.22 -1.29
C ALA A 17 8.71 6.72 -1.64
N LEU A 18 8.42 6.35 -2.90
CA LEU A 18 8.56 4.98 -3.40
C LEU A 18 10.03 4.52 -3.38
N ASP A 19 10.97 5.42 -3.67
CA ASP A 19 12.41 5.17 -3.57
C ASP A 19 12.82 4.94 -2.11
N ALA A 20 12.33 5.77 -1.18
CA ALA A 20 12.65 5.65 0.24
C ALA A 20 12.16 4.32 0.87
N ILE A 21 11.12 3.70 0.31
CA ILE A 21 10.62 2.38 0.72
C ILE A 21 11.11 1.23 -0.18
N GLY A 22 12.04 1.51 -1.10
CA GLY A 22 12.75 0.49 -1.88
C GLY A 22 12.04 -0.06 -3.11
N ILE A 23 10.89 0.49 -3.52
CA ILE A 23 10.08 -0.07 -4.62
C ILE A 23 10.09 0.76 -5.91
N GLY A 24 10.75 1.92 -5.91
CA GLY A 24 10.76 2.83 -7.05
C GLY A 24 11.32 2.19 -8.32
N ASP A 25 12.45 1.50 -8.25
CA ASP A 25 13.08 0.91 -9.43
C ASP A 25 12.23 -0.20 -10.07
N SER A 26 11.59 -1.04 -9.25
CA SER A 26 10.66 -2.08 -9.71
C SER A 26 9.48 -1.50 -10.49
N LEU A 27 8.91 -0.39 -10.00
CA LEU A 27 7.77 0.26 -10.64
C LEU A 27 8.15 1.05 -11.91
N ARG A 28 9.36 1.62 -11.98
CA ARG A 28 9.85 2.34 -13.17
C ARG A 28 10.06 1.42 -14.36
N GLN A 29 10.48 0.17 -14.16
CA GLN A 29 10.68 -0.80 -15.23
C GLN A 29 9.39 -1.11 -16.01
N GLN A 30 8.23 -0.88 -15.40
CA GLN A 30 6.94 -1.27 -15.94
C GLN A 30 6.12 -0.09 -16.49
N HIS A 31 6.63 1.15 -16.38
CA HIS A 31 5.86 2.35 -16.76
C HIS A 31 6.73 3.42 -17.42
N GLU A 32 6.23 3.95 -18.53
CA GLU A 32 6.87 5.03 -19.27
C GLU A 32 6.80 6.38 -18.53
N LEU A 33 7.83 7.21 -18.75
CA LEU A 33 7.89 8.58 -18.28
C LEU A 33 6.96 9.46 -19.10
N LEU A 34 5.98 10.09 -18.47
CA LEU A 34 5.03 10.96 -19.16
C LEU A 34 5.56 12.38 -19.36
N LEU A 35 6.33 12.88 -18.41
CA LEU A 35 6.98 14.19 -18.46
C LEU A 35 8.41 14.03 -17.98
N GLY A 36 9.38 14.43 -18.78
CA GLY A 36 10.80 14.47 -18.44
C GLY A 36 11.35 15.88 -18.60
N GLY A 37 11.94 16.44 -17.54
CA GLY A 37 12.43 17.82 -17.53
C GLY A 37 12.44 18.45 -16.12
N GLY A 38 13.00 17.74 -15.13
CA GLY A 38 13.05 18.19 -13.72
C GLY A 38 11.91 17.67 -12.83
N HIS A 39 10.85 17.14 -13.43
CA HIS A 39 9.77 16.46 -12.75
C HIS A 39 9.64 15.02 -13.28
N GLU A 40 9.68 14.04 -12.39
CA GLU A 40 9.30 12.67 -12.72
C GLU A 40 7.79 12.52 -12.52
N VAL A 41 7.05 12.34 -13.62
CA VAL A 41 5.62 12.03 -13.62
C VAL A 41 5.38 10.77 -14.45
N ARG A 42 4.77 9.75 -13.83
CA ARG A 42 4.47 8.46 -14.47
C ARG A 42 3.06 8.00 -14.14
N CYS A 43 2.45 7.28 -15.07
CA CYS A 43 1.18 6.62 -14.85
C CYS A 43 1.44 5.19 -14.35
N VAL A 44 0.97 4.85 -13.16
CA VAL A 44 1.19 3.53 -12.53
C VAL A 44 -0.12 2.77 -12.46
N GLN A 45 -0.15 1.53 -12.93
CA GLN A 45 -1.33 0.68 -12.77
C GLN A 45 -1.55 0.36 -11.28
N ARG A 46 -2.76 0.65 -10.77
CA ARG A 46 -3.09 0.43 -9.34
C ARG A 46 -2.82 -1.01 -8.90
N LYS A 47 -3.17 -1.99 -9.75
CA LYS A 47 -2.96 -3.42 -9.47
C LYS A 47 -1.49 -3.70 -9.19
N LEU A 48 -0.63 -3.27 -10.10
CA LEU A 48 0.80 -3.51 -10.04
C LEU A 48 1.46 -2.81 -8.84
N LEU A 49 1.03 -1.59 -8.51
CA LEU A 49 1.49 -0.91 -7.29
C LEU A 49 1.19 -1.73 -6.04
N LEU A 50 -0.05 -2.25 -5.92
CA LEU A 50 -0.47 -3.05 -4.78
C LEU A 50 0.25 -4.41 -4.72
N GLU A 51 0.47 -5.05 -5.86
CA GLU A 51 1.20 -6.32 -5.94
C GLU A 51 2.67 -6.13 -5.55
N THR A 52 3.32 -5.08 -6.05
CA THR A 52 4.71 -4.74 -5.70
C THR A 52 4.83 -4.52 -4.19
N LEU A 53 3.98 -3.67 -3.61
CA LEU A 53 3.96 -3.41 -2.16
C LEU A 53 3.72 -4.68 -1.34
N SER A 54 2.82 -5.56 -1.79
CA SER A 54 2.51 -6.80 -1.08
C SER A 54 3.67 -7.81 -1.12
N ASN A 55 4.43 -7.85 -2.22
CA ASN A 55 5.51 -8.82 -2.42
C ASN A 55 6.78 -8.46 -1.63
N GLU A 56 6.99 -7.19 -1.32
CA GLU A 56 8.11 -6.74 -0.49
C GLU A 56 7.93 -7.02 1.01
N LEU A 57 6.73 -7.41 1.43
CA LEU A 57 6.46 -7.73 2.84
C LEU A 57 6.76 -9.20 3.14
N PRO A 58 7.27 -9.51 4.36
CA PRO A 58 7.36 -10.89 4.81
C PRO A 58 6.02 -11.61 4.74
N SER A 59 6.06 -12.90 4.40
CA SER A 59 4.86 -13.73 4.36
C SER A 59 4.10 -13.70 5.70
N GLY A 60 2.77 -13.63 5.63
CA GLY A 60 1.90 -13.54 6.81
C GLY A 60 1.67 -12.12 7.35
N THR A 61 2.31 -11.09 6.78
CA THR A 61 2.12 -9.68 7.21
C THR A 61 0.70 -9.17 6.93
N ILE A 62 0.12 -9.53 5.77
CA ILE A 62 -1.23 -9.08 5.39
C ILE A 62 -2.25 -10.18 5.70
N ARG A 63 -3.26 -9.84 6.52
CA ARG A 63 -4.43 -10.68 6.76
C ARG A 63 -5.64 -10.14 5.98
N TYR A 64 -6.07 -10.88 4.96
CA TYR A 64 -7.27 -10.54 4.19
C TYR A 64 -8.56 -10.93 4.93
N SER A 65 -9.71 -10.53 4.37
CA SER A 65 -11.05 -10.84 4.91
C SER A 65 -11.27 -10.41 6.38
N SER A 66 -10.53 -9.39 6.83
CA SER A 66 -10.50 -8.93 8.22
C SER A 66 -11.27 -7.62 8.39
N LYS A 67 -12.59 -7.66 8.27
CA LYS A 67 -13.43 -6.46 8.45
C LYS A 67 -13.40 -6.00 9.91
N VAL A 68 -12.92 -4.79 10.16
CA VAL A 68 -12.96 -4.15 11.49
C VAL A 68 -14.39 -3.72 11.81
N VAL A 69 -14.87 -4.03 13.01
CA VAL A 69 -16.21 -3.69 13.51
C VAL A 69 -16.19 -2.75 14.72
N ALA A 70 -15.13 -2.76 15.52
CA ALA A 70 -14.94 -1.83 16.63
C ALA A 70 -13.44 -1.61 16.92
N ILE A 71 -13.12 -0.46 17.49
CA ILE A 71 -11.79 -0.13 18.02
C ILE A 71 -11.99 0.44 19.42
N GLU A 72 -11.33 -0.17 20.41
CA GLU A 72 -11.43 0.21 21.82
C GLU A 72 -10.05 0.56 22.40
N GLU A 73 -10.05 1.41 23.42
CA GLU A 73 -8.83 1.76 24.17
C GLU A 73 -8.71 0.90 25.43
N SER A 74 -7.52 0.33 25.64
CA SER A 74 -7.21 -0.48 26.83
C SER A 74 -5.84 -0.08 27.38
N GLY A 75 -5.83 0.95 28.22
CA GLY A 75 -4.60 1.58 28.72
C GLY A 75 -3.74 2.09 27.57
N PHE A 76 -2.49 1.61 27.48
CA PHE A 76 -1.55 1.95 26.40
C PHE A 76 -1.75 1.16 25.10
N PHE A 77 -2.81 0.36 25.01
CA PHE A 77 -3.09 -0.49 23.86
C PHE A 77 -4.41 -0.10 23.19
N LYS A 78 -4.51 -0.43 21.90
CA LYS A 78 -5.78 -0.46 21.17
C LYS A 78 -6.20 -1.90 20.95
N LEU A 79 -7.49 -2.18 21.13
CA LEU A 79 -8.13 -3.46 20.80
C LEU A 79 -8.94 -3.27 19.53
N VAL A 80 -8.64 -4.05 18.49
CA VAL A 80 -9.35 -4.02 17.21
C VAL A 80 -10.20 -5.28 17.10
N HIS A 81 -11.52 -5.11 17.06
CA HIS A 81 -12.49 -6.20 16.94
C HIS A 81 -12.80 -6.44 15.47
N LEU A 82 -12.71 -7.69 15.02
CA LEU A 82 -13.04 -8.11 13.68
C LEU A 82 -14.43 -8.76 13.63
N ALA A 83 -15.05 -8.75 12.44
CA ALA A 83 -16.36 -9.35 12.22
C ALA A 83 -16.42 -10.86 12.45
N ASP A 84 -15.27 -11.55 12.42
CA ASP A 84 -15.15 -12.99 12.70
C ASP A 84 -14.99 -13.30 14.21
N GLY A 85 -15.05 -12.28 15.07
CA GLY A 85 -14.88 -12.40 16.51
C GLY A 85 -13.42 -12.34 16.98
N THR A 86 -12.43 -12.30 16.07
CA THR A 86 -11.02 -12.11 16.46
C THR A 86 -10.81 -10.73 17.08
N VAL A 87 -9.99 -10.65 18.13
CA VAL A 87 -9.52 -9.40 18.73
C VAL A 87 -8.02 -9.26 18.54
N ILE A 88 -7.58 -8.16 17.93
CA ILE A 88 -6.17 -7.82 17.77
C ILE A 88 -5.80 -6.76 18.81
N LYS A 89 -4.83 -7.07 19.66
CA LYS A 89 -4.25 -6.11 20.61
C LYS A 89 -2.98 -5.52 20.01
N THR A 90 -2.90 -4.19 19.92
CA THR A 90 -1.75 -3.50 19.34
C THR A 90 -1.35 -2.26 20.15
N LYS A 91 -0.08 -1.87 20.00
CA LYS A 91 0.46 -0.60 20.48
C LYS A 91 0.76 0.27 19.25
N VAL A 92 0.28 1.51 19.26
CA VAL A 92 0.46 2.48 18.17
C VAL A 92 0.96 3.78 18.77
#